data_AF-A0A7C8YY51-F1
#
_entry.id   AF-A0A7C8YY51-F1
#
_cell.length_a   1.000
_cell.length_b   1.000
_cell.length_c   1.000
_cell.angle_alpha   90.00
_cell.angle_beta   90.00
_cell.angle_gamma   90.00
#
_symmetry.space_group_name_H-M   'P 1'
#
loop_
_entity.id
_entity.type
_entity.pdbx_description
1 polymer ?
#
loop_
_entity_poly.entity_id
_entity_poly.type
_entity_poly.pdbx_seq_one_letter_code
_entity_poly.pdbx_strand_id
1 'polypeptide(L)'
;RHGRAEMKEADLSAAPKAHPLSSEPRRIQIDIELAQALVTKLDSEKGIEDNILSRGDTGKMNRERSHGGSIGPVFIIRGLTSVKGLEGVELLDTLVTYLW
;
A
#
# COMPACT_ATOMS: atom_id res chain seq x y z
N ARG A 1 -10.11 -31.12 31.26
CA ARG A 1 -11.29 -30.57 30.56
C ARG A 1 -10.81 -30.01 29.24
N HIS A 2 -11.17 -30.67 28.15
CA HIS A 2 -10.78 -30.36 26.79
C HIS A 2 -11.32 -28.99 26.36
N GLY A 3 -10.47 -28.16 25.75
CA GLY A 3 -10.83 -26.86 25.19
C GLY A 3 -9.91 -26.52 24.04
N ARG A 4 -9.70 -27.47 23.12
CA ARG A 4 -9.14 -27.19 21.80
C ARG A 4 -10.20 -26.35 21.09
N ALA A 5 -10.00 -25.04 21.08
CA ALA A 5 -10.84 -24.14 20.32
C ALA A 5 -10.92 -24.67 18.89
N GLU A 6 -12.15 -24.90 18.44
CA GLU A 6 -12.50 -25.43 17.14
C GLU A 6 -11.83 -24.55 16.08
N MET A 7 -10.74 -25.06 15.50
CA MET A 7 -10.21 -24.58 14.25
C MET A 7 -11.25 -24.95 13.21
N LYS A 8 -12.27 -24.09 13.08
CA LYS A 8 -13.23 -24.08 11.97
C LYS A 8 -12.39 -24.36 10.73
N GLU A 9 -12.66 -25.47 10.04
CA GLU A 9 -12.01 -25.85 8.79
C GLU A 9 -11.93 -24.60 7.93
N ALA A 10 -10.77 -23.94 7.95
CA ALA A 10 -10.53 -22.76 7.16
C ALA A 10 -10.45 -23.32 5.76
N ASP A 11 -11.32 -22.85 4.88
CA ASP A 11 -11.29 -23.16 3.46
C ASP A 11 -9.82 -23.07 3.01
N LEU A 12 -9.19 -24.21 2.75
CA LEU A 12 -7.73 -24.32 2.60
C LEU A 12 -7.23 -23.58 1.35
N SER A 13 -8.17 -23.11 0.51
CA SER A 13 -7.95 -22.24 -0.63
C SER A 13 -7.90 -20.74 -0.30
N ALA A 14 -8.21 -20.33 0.94
CA ALA A 14 -8.24 -18.92 1.33
C ALA A 14 -6.87 -18.42 1.82
N ALA A 15 -6.52 -17.19 1.45
CA ALA A 15 -5.32 -16.54 1.95
C ALA A 15 -5.38 -16.35 3.48
N PRO A 16 -4.25 -16.49 4.20
CA PRO A 16 -4.19 -16.18 5.62
C PRO A 16 -4.62 -14.74 5.90
N LYS A 17 -5.49 -14.54 6.91
CA LYS A 17 -5.95 -13.21 7.29
C LYS A 17 -4.93 -12.54 8.21
N ALA A 18 -4.60 -11.29 7.90
CA ALA A 18 -3.80 -10.45 8.77
C ALA A 18 -4.52 -10.16 10.10
N HIS A 19 -3.78 -9.63 11.07
CA HIS A 19 -4.34 -9.20 12.34
C HIS A 19 -5.44 -8.15 12.10
N PRO A 20 -6.60 -8.20 12.79
CA PRO A 20 -7.72 -7.28 12.54
C PRO A 20 -7.37 -5.79 12.64
N LEU A 21 -6.35 -5.44 13.44
CA LEU A 21 -5.81 -4.07 13.53
C LEU A 21 -5.30 -3.53 12.20
N SER A 22 -4.92 -4.39 11.25
CA SER A 22 -4.51 -3.98 9.91
C SER A 22 -5.67 -3.47 9.06
N SER A 23 -6.93 -3.72 9.46
CA SER A 23 -8.12 -3.22 8.76
C SER A 23 -8.61 -1.87 9.26
N GLU A 24 -7.94 -1.28 10.26
CA GLU A 24 -8.32 0.02 10.81
C GLU A 24 -8.14 1.13 9.77
N PRO A 25 -9.17 1.92 9.42
CA PRO A 25 -9.05 2.97 8.40
C PRO A 25 -7.95 3.99 8.68
N ARG A 26 -7.66 4.23 9.97
CA ARG A 26 -6.60 5.14 10.43
C ARG A 26 -5.20 4.65 10.08
N ARG A 27 -5.03 3.35 9.83
CA ARG A 27 -3.75 2.72 9.47
C ARG A 27 -3.41 2.88 8.00
N ILE A 28 -4.40 3.06 7.13
CA ILE A 28 -4.21 3.11 5.67
C ILE A 28 -3.10 4.09 5.28
N GLN A 29 -3.15 5.32 5.79
CA GLN A 29 -2.15 6.33 5.46
C GLN A 29 -0.74 5.95 5.94
N ILE A 30 -0.62 5.41 7.15
CA ILE A 30 0.65 4.98 7.73
C ILE A 30 1.22 3.80 6.95
N ASP A 31 0.37 2.83 6.62
CA ASP A 31 0.77 1.62 5.92
C ASP A 31 1.16 1.94 4.46
N ILE A 32 0.56 2.94 3.81
CA ILE A 32 0.99 3.45 2.49
C ILE A 32 2.42 4.01 2.59
N GLU A 33 2.70 4.86 3.57
CA GLU A 33 4.03 5.47 3.75
C GLU A 33 5.10 4.39 4.02
N LEU A 34 4.79 3.41 4.86
CA LEU A 34 5.69 2.29 5.14
C LEU A 34 5.90 1.40 3.92
N ALA A 35 4.83 1.04 3.20
CA ALA A 35 4.93 0.21 2.01
C ALA A 35 5.75 0.91 0.91
N GLN A 36 5.56 2.21 0.69
CA GLN A 36 6.36 2.98 -0.26
C GLN A 36 7.85 3.01 0.10
N ALA A 37 8.16 3.22 1.38
CA ALA A 37 9.55 3.20 1.84
C ALA A 37 10.20 1.82 1.60
N LEU A 38 9.44 0.74 1.79
CA LEU A 38 9.89 -0.62 1.48
C LEU A 38 10.09 -0.82 -0.02
N VAL A 39 9.16 -0.37 -0.86
CA VAL A 39 9.29 -0.44 -2.32
C VAL A 39 10.57 0.25 -2.78
N THR A 40 10.79 1.52 -2.40
CA THR A 40 12.00 2.26 -2.77
C THR A 40 13.28 1.54 -2.31
N LYS A 41 13.28 1.00 -1.09
CA LYS A 41 14.44 0.29 -0.57
C LYS A 41 14.73 -0.99 -1.35
N LEU A 42 13.72 -1.84 -1.55
CA LEU A 42 13.88 -3.13 -2.21
C LEU A 42 14.18 -2.97 -3.70
N ASP A 43 13.59 -1.98 -4.37
CA ASP A 43 13.90 -1.66 -5.75
C ASP A 43 15.37 -1.25 -5.89
N SER A 44 15.87 -0.39 -5.00
CA SER A 44 17.30 -0.01 -4.98
C SER A 44 18.21 -1.21 -4.72
N GLU A 45 17.83 -2.13 -3.83
CA GLU A 45 18.60 -3.35 -3.56
C GLU A 45 18.59 -4.33 -4.74
N LYS A 46 17.52 -4.33 -5.54
CA LYS A 46 17.33 -5.21 -6.70
C LYS A 46 17.77 -4.58 -8.03
N GLY A 47 18.16 -3.31 -8.03
CA GLY A 47 18.48 -2.56 -9.25
C GLY A 47 17.27 -2.33 -10.15
N ILE A 48 16.06 -2.23 -9.57
CA ILE A 48 14.85 -1.85 -10.28
C ILE A 48 14.82 -0.32 -10.36
N GLU A 49 14.90 0.21 -11.57
CA GLU A 49 14.88 1.64 -11.85
C GLU A 49 13.50 2.06 -12.42
N ASP A 50 13.19 3.36 -12.33
CA ASP A 50 11.98 3.96 -12.91
C ASP A 50 10.63 3.35 -12.48
N ASN A 51 10.58 2.70 -11.32
CA ASN A 51 9.32 2.21 -10.77
C ASN A 51 8.43 3.39 -10.34
N ILE A 52 7.28 3.53 -10.99
CA ILE A 52 6.28 4.58 -10.70
C ILE A 52 5.71 4.49 -9.27
N LEU A 53 5.81 3.33 -8.61
CA LEU A 53 5.36 3.10 -7.23
C LEU A 53 6.42 3.51 -6.20
N SER A 54 7.67 3.65 -6.63
CA SER A 54 8.74 4.19 -5.78
C SER A 54 8.48 5.68 -5.58
N ARG A 55 8.77 6.19 -4.37
CA ARG A 55 8.70 7.63 -4.12
C ARG A 55 9.75 8.31 -4.99
N GLY A 56 9.33 8.86 -6.13
CA GLY A 56 10.21 9.62 -7.00
C GLY A 56 10.89 10.75 -6.23
N ASP A 57 12.10 11.10 -6.62
CA ASP A 57 12.87 12.25 -6.14
C ASP A 57 12.19 13.59 -6.54
N THR A 58 10.89 13.73 -6.28
CA THR A 58 10.28 15.02 -6.07
C THR A 58 10.69 15.45 -4.67
N GLY A 59 11.94 15.92 -4.59
CA GLY A 59 12.53 16.53 -3.41
C GLY A 59 11.52 17.47 -2.77
N LYS A 60 11.33 17.32 -1.46
CA LYS A 60 10.60 18.26 -0.62
C LYS A 60 9.26 18.67 -1.24
N MET A 61 8.26 17.79 -1.26
CA MET A 61 6.89 18.29 -1.24
C MET A 61 6.70 19.01 0.09
N ASN A 62 6.98 20.30 -0.02
CA ASN A 62 6.80 21.37 0.92
C ASN A 62 5.51 21.13 1.71
N ARG A 63 5.65 21.23 3.03
CA ARG A 63 4.60 21.21 4.03
C ARG A 63 3.78 22.52 3.94
N GLU A 64 3.50 23.02 2.74
CA GLU A 64 2.67 24.18 2.47
C GLU A 64 1.38 23.74 1.78
N ARG A 65 0.36 23.65 2.64
CA ARG A 65 -1.03 24.06 2.37
C ARG A 65 -1.34 24.28 0.88
N SER A 66 -1.94 23.26 0.26
CA SER A 66 -2.81 23.47 -0.89
C SER A 66 -4.24 23.18 -0.44
N HIS A 67 -5.05 24.24 -0.44
CA HIS A 67 -6.46 24.21 -0.08
C HIS A 67 -7.25 23.27 -1.00
N GLY A 68 -7.84 22.20 -0.44
CA GLY A 68 -8.83 21.37 -1.13
C GLY A 68 -8.70 19.87 -0.87
N GLY A 69 -9.26 19.39 0.25
CA GLY A 69 -9.86 18.05 0.42
C GLY A 69 -9.06 16.75 0.23
N SER A 70 -7.87 16.74 -0.40
CA SER A 70 -7.15 15.49 -0.69
C SER A 70 -6.26 15.08 0.48
N ILE A 71 -6.71 14.08 1.24
CA ILE A 71 -6.03 13.53 2.43
C ILE A 71 -5.24 12.28 2.00
N GLY A 72 -4.02 12.45 1.48
CA GLY A 72 -3.07 11.33 1.26
C GLY A 72 -2.30 11.36 -0.06
N PRO A 73 -1.24 10.52 -0.20
CA PRO A 73 -0.50 10.32 -1.44
C PRO A 73 -1.42 9.80 -2.55
N VAL A 74 -1.30 10.38 -3.74
CA VAL A 74 -2.04 9.96 -4.93
C VAL A 74 -1.05 9.58 -6.03
N PHE A 75 -1.24 8.42 -6.65
CA PHE A 75 -0.42 7.93 -7.75
C PHE A 75 -1.21 8.01 -9.04
N ILE A 76 -0.67 8.70 -10.04
CA ILE A 76 -1.33 8.84 -11.34
C ILE A 76 -0.69 7.85 -12.31
N ILE A 77 -1.39 6.75 -12.59
CA ILE A 77 -0.99 5.74 -13.57
C ILE A 77 -1.50 6.19 -14.94
N ARG A 78 -0.58 6.46 -15.86
CA ARG A 78 -0.88 6.74 -17.27
C ARG A 78 -0.68 5.48 -18.09
N GLY A 79 -1.77 4.76 -18.33
CA GLY A 79 -1.79 3.61 -19.23
C GLY A 79 -1.90 4.02 -20.70
N LEU A 80 -1.80 3.05 -21.61
CA LEU A 80 -1.84 3.28 -23.06
C LEU A 80 -3.15 3.94 -23.53
N THR A 81 -4.28 3.63 -22.89
CA THR A 81 -5.62 4.09 -23.30
C THR A 81 -6.32 4.93 -22.23
N SER A 82 -5.79 5.00 -21.01
CA SER A 82 -6.48 5.60 -19.87
C SER A 82 -5.53 6.09 -18.79
N VAL A 83 -5.95 7.10 -18.05
CA VAL A 83 -5.27 7.59 -16.86
C VAL A 83 -6.10 7.21 -15.61
N LYS A 84 -5.46 6.64 -14.60
CA LYS A 84 -6.08 6.26 -13.32
C LYS A 84 -5.33 6.93 -12.16
N GLY A 85 -6.07 7.56 -11.25
CA GLY A 85 -5.55 7.95 -9.94
C GLY A 85 -5.74 6.81 -8.94
N LEU A 86 -4.70 6.47 -8.19
CA LEU A 86 -4.76 5.54 -7.06
C LEU A 86 -4.59 6.30 -5.76
N GLU A 87 -5.48 6.04 -4.81
CA GLU A 87 -5.44 6.62 -3.46
C GLU A 87 -5.98 5.61 -2.43
N GLY A 88 -5.72 5.87 -1.15
CA GLY A 88 -6.27 5.08 -0.05
C GLY A 88 -5.99 3.58 -0.17
N VAL A 89 -7.03 2.76 0.02
CA VAL A 89 -6.91 1.29 0.00
C VAL A 89 -6.44 0.76 -1.35
N GLU A 90 -6.88 1.35 -2.47
CA GLU A 90 -6.45 0.89 -3.80
C GLU A 90 -4.94 1.07 -4.00
N LEU A 91 -4.40 2.20 -3.54
CA LEU A 91 -2.97 2.45 -3.57
C LEU A 91 -2.22 1.47 -2.65
N LEU A 92 -2.72 1.27 -1.42
CA LEU A 92 -2.10 0.34 -0.46
C LEU A 92 -2.08 -1.10 -1.00
N ASP A 93 -3.20 -1.57 -1.55
CA ASP A 93 -3.33 -2.90 -2.13
C ASP A 93 -2.36 -3.10 -3.31
N THR A 94 -2.22 -2.08 -4.16
CA THR A 94 -1.25 -2.09 -5.26
C THR A 94 0.19 -2.21 -4.74
N LEU A 95 0.55 -1.43 -3.71
CA LEU A 95 1.88 -1.47 -3.09
C LEU A 95 2.17 -2.82 -2.43
N VAL A 96 1.21 -3.36 -1.66
CA VAL A 96 1.36 -4.65 -0.98
C VAL A 96 1.43 -5.79 -1.99
N THR A 97 0.63 -5.73 -3.06
CA THR A 97 0.67 -6.72 -4.14
C THR A 97 1.99 -6.68 -4.89
N TYR A 98 2.58 -5.50 -5.10
CA TYR A 98 3.90 -5.38 -5.71
C TYR A 98 5.03 -5.94 -4.81
N LEU A 99 4.91 -5.77 -3.49
CA LEU A 99 5.89 -6.25 -2.51
C LEU A 99 5.86 -7.77 -2.30
N TRP A 100 4.77 -8.44 -2.70
CA TRP A 100 4.58 -9.88 -2.56
C TRP A 100 5.20 -10.65 -3.72
#